data_AF-A0AAD0S3M0-F1
#
_entry.id   AF-A0AAD0S3M0-F1
#
_cell.length_a   1.000
_cell.length_b   1.000
_cell.length_c   1.000
_cell.angle_alpha   90.00
_cell.angle_beta   90.00
_cell.angle_gamma   90.00
#
_symmetry.space_group_name_H-M   'P 1'
#
loop_
_entity.id
_entity.type
_entity.pdbx_description
1 polymer ?
#
loop_
_entity_poly.entity_id
_entity_poly.type
_entity_poly.pdbx_seq_one_letter_code
_entity_poly.pdbx_strand_id
1 'polypeptide(L)'
;MITKLINLSLLACVVCTHYTQAESDLTSKPASKFTVQKNQQLLQTLPFNDKTDFALASKGLIAKPQNKHILNANGEVIWDFNQFDFLKEHDFIPSINPSLHRQALLNLNYGLFKVSEHIYQVRGFDLANVTYVKGDTG
;
A
#
# COMPACT_ATOMS: atom_id res chain seq x y z
N MET A 1 43.80 -49.26 -48.80
CA MET A 1 44.53 -48.14 -49.42
C MET A 1 43.87 -46.84 -48.95
N ILE A 2 44.40 -46.15 -47.93
CA ILE A 2 45.40 -45.04 -48.04
C ILE A 2 44.64 -43.77 -48.53
N THR A 3 44.45 -42.63 -47.83
CA THR A 3 45.17 -41.91 -46.74
C THR A 3 44.26 -40.88 -46.05
N LYS A 4 44.61 -40.51 -44.81
CA LYS A 4 44.14 -39.36 -43.98
C LYS A 4 44.38 -37.97 -44.63
N LEU A 5 43.62 -36.96 -44.19
CA LEU A 5 44.07 -35.66 -43.63
C LEU A 5 42.81 -34.82 -43.30
N ILE A 6 42.35 -34.78 -42.05
CA ILE A 6 42.50 -33.65 -41.10
C ILE A 6 42.38 -32.28 -41.80
N ASN A 7 41.22 -31.65 -41.69
CA ASN A 7 41.10 -30.20 -41.69
C ASN A 7 40.34 -29.75 -40.44
N LEU A 8 41.14 -29.33 -39.48
CA LEU A 8 40.82 -28.56 -38.29
C LEU A 8 40.53 -27.12 -38.72
N SER A 9 39.30 -26.63 -38.61
CA SER A 9 39.08 -25.18 -38.47
C SER A 9 37.65 -24.82 -38.04
N LEU A 10 37.62 -24.07 -36.93
CA LEU A 10 36.53 -23.24 -36.40
C LEU A 10 35.27 -23.97 -35.91
N LEU A 11 35.38 -24.48 -34.68
CA LEU A 11 34.30 -24.35 -33.71
C LEU A 11 34.03 -22.85 -33.54
N ALA A 12 33.11 -22.31 -34.33
CA ALA A 12 32.52 -21.00 -34.08
C ALA A 12 31.75 -21.12 -32.76
N CYS A 13 32.44 -20.85 -31.66
CA CYS A 13 31.83 -20.48 -30.40
C CYS A 13 31.07 -19.19 -30.71
N VAL A 14 29.81 -19.32 -31.16
CA VAL A 14 28.86 -18.23 -31.09
C VAL A 14 28.71 -18.00 -29.59
N VAL A 15 29.56 -17.14 -29.06
CA VAL A 15 29.28 -16.41 -27.85
C VAL A 15 28.02 -15.63 -28.22
N CYS A 16 26.86 -16.24 -28.00
CA CYS A 16 25.62 -15.52 -27.85
C CYS A 16 25.89 -14.62 -26.65
N THR A 17 26.43 -13.44 -26.91
CA THR A 17 26.24 -12.31 -26.05
C THR A 17 24.74 -12.19 -25.92
N HIS A 18 24.22 -12.72 -24.82
CA HIS A 18 22.95 -12.26 -24.30
C HIS A 18 23.18 -10.78 -24.02
N TYR A 19 23.00 -9.95 -25.04
CA TYR A 19 22.66 -8.56 -24.84
C TYR A 19 21.34 -8.64 -24.08
N THR A 20 21.43 -8.56 -22.75
CA THR A 20 20.29 -8.23 -21.92
C THR A 20 19.87 -6.85 -22.41
N GLN A 21 18.93 -6.81 -23.36
CA GLN A 21 18.33 -5.58 -23.81
C GLN A 21 17.71 -4.98 -22.56
N ALA A 22 18.23 -3.83 -22.13
CA ALA A 22 17.69 -3.12 -20.98
C ALA A 22 16.18 -2.98 -21.20
N GLU A 23 15.39 -3.50 -20.26
CA GLU A 23 13.94 -3.49 -20.34
C GLU A 23 13.49 -2.03 -20.40
N SER A 24 13.07 -1.56 -21.57
CA SER A 24 12.71 -0.16 -21.86
C SER A 24 11.31 0.20 -21.35
N ASP A 25 10.63 -0.76 -20.74
CA ASP A 25 9.31 -0.56 -20.17
C ASP A 25 9.43 0.14 -18.81
N LEU A 26 9.09 1.43 -18.81
CA LEU A 26 9.09 2.29 -17.62
C LEU A 26 7.82 2.15 -16.77
N THR A 27 6.91 1.24 -17.11
CA THR A 27 5.71 1.00 -16.29
C THR A 27 6.02 0.21 -15.03
N SER A 28 5.17 0.39 -14.01
CA SER A 28 5.23 -0.40 -12.77
C SER A 28 5.02 -1.89 -13.06
N LYS A 29 5.93 -2.73 -12.56
CA LYS A 29 5.90 -4.18 -12.77
C LYS A 29 5.04 -4.87 -11.70
N PRO A 30 4.42 -6.02 -12.01
CA PRO A 30 3.74 -6.82 -11.00
C PRO A 30 4.71 -7.35 -9.95
N ALA A 31 4.18 -7.73 -8.78
CA ALA A 31 4.97 -8.38 -7.74
C ALA A 31 5.55 -9.71 -8.25
N SER A 32 6.87 -9.89 -8.07
CA SER A 32 7.55 -11.13 -8.45
C SER A 32 7.02 -12.33 -7.66
N LYS A 33 7.25 -13.55 -8.15
CA LYS A 33 6.91 -14.79 -7.42
C LYS A 33 7.48 -14.81 -6.00
N PHE A 34 8.71 -14.33 -5.82
CA PHE A 34 9.36 -14.23 -4.51
C PHE A 34 8.68 -13.20 -3.60
N THR A 35 8.30 -12.04 -4.13
CA THR A 35 7.57 -10.99 -3.39
C THR A 35 6.21 -11.51 -2.93
N VAL A 36 5.45 -12.15 -3.82
CA VAL A 36 4.14 -12.74 -3.48
C VAL A 36 4.29 -13.79 -2.39
N GLN A 37 5.25 -14.71 -2.54
CA GLN A 37 5.50 -15.75 -1.55
C GLN A 37 5.88 -15.16 -0.18
N LYS A 38 6.72 -14.11 -0.16
CA LYS A 38 7.12 -13.45 1.08
C LYS A 38 5.94 -12.78 1.78
N ASN A 39 5.07 -12.11 1.02
CA ASN A 39 3.86 -11.49 1.55
C ASN A 39 2.84 -12.55 2.03
N GLN A 40 2.68 -13.67 1.32
CA GLN A 40 1.83 -14.79 1.74
C GLN A 40 2.31 -15.44 3.04
N GLN A 41 3.62 -15.59 3.24
CA GLN A 41 4.17 -16.12 4.49
C GLN A 41 3.78 -15.25 5.69
N LEU A 42 3.76 -13.92 5.54
CA LEU A 42 3.39 -13.00 6.62
C LEU A 42 1.93 -13.18 7.06
N LEU A 43 1.01 -13.52 6.14
CA LEU A 43 -0.38 -13.83 6.48
C LEU A 43 -0.51 -14.99 7.47
N GLN A 44 0.45 -15.92 7.48
CA GLN A 44 0.45 -17.10 8.34
C GLN A 44 1.17 -16.86 9.67
N THR A 45 2.08 -15.88 9.75
CA THR A 45 2.92 -15.65 10.93
C THR A 45 2.46 -14.50 11.81
N LEU A 46 1.65 -13.58 11.29
CA LEU A 46 1.18 -12.40 12.02
C LEU A 46 -0.27 -12.57 12.52
N PRO A 47 -0.65 -11.91 13.64
CA PRO A 47 -1.93 -12.13 14.30
C PRO A 47 -3.09 -11.36 13.63
N PHE A 48 -3.41 -11.66 12.36
CA PHE A 48 -4.48 -10.96 11.62
C PHE A 48 -5.91 -11.20 12.15
N ASN A 49 -6.08 -12.23 12.97
CA ASN A 49 -7.33 -12.50 13.69
C ASN A 49 -7.58 -11.51 14.84
N ASP A 50 -6.54 -10.80 15.31
CA ASP A 50 -6.72 -9.73 16.29
C ASP A 50 -7.32 -8.48 15.62
N LYS A 51 -8.61 -8.25 15.93
CA LYS A 51 -9.40 -7.12 15.44
C LYS A 51 -9.50 -5.97 16.45
N THR A 52 -8.76 -6.02 17.55
CA THR A 52 -8.82 -5.01 18.63
C THR A 52 -8.61 -3.60 18.08
N ASP A 53 -7.60 -3.39 17.24
CA ASP A 53 -7.33 -2.07 16.66
C ASP A 53 -8.47 -1.53 15.79
N PHE A 54 -9.21 -2.40 15.08
CA PHE A 54 -10.35 -1.97 14.28
C PHE A 54 -11.51 -1.51 15.17
N ALA A 55 -11.75 -2.20 16.28
CA ALA A 55 -12.73 -1.80 17.28
C ALA A 55 -12.31 -0.49 17.96
N LEU A 56 -11.04 -0.33 18.34
CA LEU A 56 -10.52 0.88 18.96
C LEU A 56 -10.51 2.07 17.99
N ALA A 57 -10.12 1.87 16.73
CA ALA A 57 -10.12 2.91 15.72
C ALA A 57 -11.53 3.41 15.41
N SER A 58 -12.55 2.55 15.41
CA SER A 58 -13.94 2.98 15.15
C SER A 58 -14.67 3.52 16.39
N LYS A 59 -14.16 3.26 17.60
CA LYS A 59 -14.79 3.66 18.86
C LYS A 59 -14.98 5.17 18.95
N GLY A 60 -16.20 5.59 19.29
CA GLY A 60 -16.54 6.99 19.52
C GLY A 60 -16.74 7.81 18.24
N LEU A 61 -16.77 7.20 17.05
CA LEU A 61 -17.10 7.91 15.81
C LEU A 61 -18.46 8.62 15.92
N ILE A 62 -18.47 9.92 15.72
CA ILE A 62 -19.65 10.78 15.72
C ILE A 62 -20.13 11.01 14.29
N ALA A 63 -19.21 11.38 13.40
CA ALA A 63 -19.54 11.76 12.03
C ALA A 63 -18.36 11.54 11.07
N LYS A 64 -18.69 11.24 9.82
CA LYS A 64 -17.77 11.24 8.69
C LYS A 64 -18.03 12.48 7.81
N PRO A 65 -17.03 12.97 7.06
CA PRO A 65 -17.21 14.11 6.16
C PRO A 65 -18.28 13.78 5.09
N GLN A 66 -19.17 14.75 4.84
CA GLN A 66 -20.18 14.65 3.79
C GLN A 66 -19.55 14.84 2.41
N ASN A 67 -18.62 15.78 2.28
CA ASN A 67 -17.81 15.97 1.08
C ASN A 67 -16.58 15.06 1.12
N LYS A 68 -16.26 14.41 0.00
CA LYS A 68 -15.09 13.55 -0.14
C LYS A 68 -13.80 14.29 -0.47
N HIS A 69 -13.88 15.60 -0.72
CA HIS A 69 -12.72 16.43 -0.98
C HIS A 69 -12.66 17.61 -0.02
N ILE A 70 -11.45 17.97 0.38
CA ILE A 70 -11.13 19.26 0.98
C ILE A 70 -10.49 20.11 -0.12
N LEU A 71 -11.02 21.31 -0.32
CA LEU A 71 -10.55 22.23 -1.36
C LEU A 71 -9.77 23.39 -0.72
N ASN A 72 -8.77 23.90 -1.43
CA ASN A 72 -8.18 25.20 -1.10
C ASN A 72 -9.03 26.37 -1.63
N ALA A 73 -8.58 27.60 -1.39
CA ALA A 73 -9.28 28.80 -1.81
C ALA A 73 -9.45 28.94 -3.33
N ASN A 74 -8.61 28.28 -4.13
CA ASN A 74 -8.68 28.28 -5.59
C ASN A 74 -9.60 27.17 -6.13
N GLY A 75 -10.17 26.34 -5.26
CA GLY A 75 -11.02 25.19 -5.64
C GLY A 75 -10.24 23.92 -5.96
N GLU A 76 -8.93 23.88 -5.70
CA GLU A 76 -8.10 22.69 -5.95
C GLU A 76 -8.24 21.69 -4.79
N VAL A 77 -8.27 20.40 -5.11
CA VAL A 77 -8.32 19.34 -4.10
C VAL A 77 -6.99 19.25 -3.36
N ILE A 78 -7.02 19.48 -2.04
CA ILE A 78 -5.85 19.32 -1.15
C ILE A 78 -5.93 18.04 -0.31
N TRP A 79 -7.11 17.43 -0.22
CA TRP A 79 -7.28 16.14 0.43
C TRP A 79 -8.44 15.38 -0.23
N ASP A 80 -8.19 14.16 -0.66
CA ASP A 80 -9.20 13.26 -1.24
C ASP A 80 -9.37 12.01 -0.37
N PHE A 81 -10.55 11.86 0.22
CA PHE A 81 -10.89 10.72 1.08
C PHE A 81 -11.13 9.42 0.29
N ASN A 82 -11.27 9.47 -1.04
CA ASN A 82 -11.54 8.32 -1.91
C ASN A 82 -10.26 7.76 -2.55
N GLN A 83 -9.15 8.50 -2.54
CA GLN A 83 -7.90 8.09 -3.22
C GLN A 83 -7.34 6.73 -2.76
N PHE A 84 -7.80 6.24 -1.60
CA PHE A 84 -7.37 4.99 -0.98
C PHE A 84 -8.47 3.91 -0.94
N ASP A 85 -9.59 4.09 -1.65
CA ASP A 85 -10.71 3.13 -1.62
C ASP A 85 -10.32 1.75 -2.16
N PHE A 86 -9.34 1.67 -3.07
CA PHE A 86 -8.79 0.42 -3.58
C PHE A 86 -8.28 -0.52 -2.48
N LEU A 87 -7.89 0.02 -1.31
CA LEU A 87 -7.44 -0.79 -0.17
C LEU A 87 -8.56 -1.65 0.41
N LYS A 88 -9.84 -1.30 0.18
CA LYS A 88 -11.02 -2.00 0.70
C LYS A 88 -11.53 -3.10 -0.25
N GLU A 89 -11.07 -3.11 -1.50
CA GLU A 89 -11.57 -4.02 -2.53
C GLU A 89 -11.05 -5.45 -2.40
N HIS A 90 -9.87 -5.61 -1.79
CA HIS A 90 -9.18 -6.89 -1.67
C HIS A 90 -8.55 -7.07 -0.30
N ASP A 91 -8.72 -8.24 0.30
CA ASP A 91 -8.09 -8.60 1.57
C ASP A 91 -6.57 -8.85 1.45
N PHE A 92 -6.09 -9.10 0.23
CA PHE A 92 -4.67 -9.30 -0.07
C PHE A 92 -4.30 -8.68 -1.41
N ILE A 93 -3.29 -7.82 -1.39
CA ILE A 93 -2.71 -7.20 -2.59
C ILE A 93 -1.26 -7.68 -2.69
N PRO A 94 -0.88 -8.46 -3.73
CA PRO A 94 0.42 -9.14 -3.76
C PRO A 94 1.64 -8.21 -3.70
N SER A 95 1.49 -6.96 -4.16
CA SER A 95 2.52 -5.91 -4.13
C SER A 95 2.60 -5.14 -2.81
N ILE A 96 1.70 -5.38 -1.85
CA ILE A 96 1.65 -4.69 -0.57
C ILE A 96 1.90 -5.69 0.56
N ASN A 97 2.77 -5.31 1.51
CA ASN A 97 2.95 -6.09 2.74
C ASN A 97 1.62 -6.16 3.51
N PRO A 98 1.13 -7.35 3.91
CA PRO A 98 -0.20 -7.48 4.53
C PRO A 98 -0.32 -6.76 5.89
N SER A 99 0.77 -6.62 6.66
CA SER A 99 0.77 -5.84 7.90
C SER A 99 0.59 -4.35 7.61
N LEU A 100 1.28 -3.85 6.57
CA LEU A 100 1.13 -2.47 6.11
C LEU A 100 -0.28 -2.22 5.56
N HIS A 101 -0.84 -3.17 4.82
CA HIS A 101 -2.21 -3.08 4.31
C HIS A 101 -3.24 -3.00 5.46
N ARG A 102 -3.10 -3.83 6.50
CA ARG A 102 -3.90 -3.71 7.74
C ARG A 102 -3.78 -2.32 8.36
N GLN A 103 -2.57 -1.79 8.49
CA GLN A 103 -2.35 -0.45 9.05
C GLN A 103 -2.96 0.65 8.18
N ALA A 104 -2.87 0.52 6.86
CA ALA A 104 -3.46 1.46 5.92
C ALA A 104 -4.99 1.48 6.05
N LEU A 105 -5.62 0.30 6.14
CA LEU A 105 -7.06 0.17 6.42
C LEU A 105 -7.46 0.81 7.76
N LEU A 106 -6.65 0.65 8.80
CA LEU A 106 -6.88 1.30 10.10
C LEU A 106 -6.85 2.83 9.98
N ASN A 107 -5.89 3.38 9.22
CA ASN A 107 -5.78 4.82 8.98
C ASN A 107 -6.96 5.40 8.18
N LEU A 108 -7.72 4.57 7.44
CA LEU A 108 -8.96 5.01 6.76
C LEU A 108 -10.15 5.21 7.72
N ASN A 109 -9.97 5.02 9.04
CA ASN A 109 -10.96 5.39 10.05
C ASN A 109 -10.90 6.90 10.36
N TYR A 110 -11.21 7.70 9.34
CA TYR A 110 -11.31 9.16 9.41
C TYR A 110 -12.70 9.63 9.88
N GLY A 111 -12.75 10.84 10.44
CA GLY A 111 -13.97 11.44 10.95
C GLY A 111 -13.77 12.26 12.23
N LEU A 112 -14.89 12.67 12.83
CA LEU A 112 -14.97 13.26 14.15
C LEU A 112 -15.26 12.16 15.18
N PHE A 113 -14.48 12.12 16.25
CA PHE A 113 -14.56 11.11 17.31
C PHE A 113 -14.72 11.76 18.69
N LYS A 114 -15.52 11.14 19.56
CA LYS A 114 -15.56 11.40 21.00
C LYS A 114 -14.58 10.46 21.69
N VAL A 115 -13.55 11.01 22.33
CA VAL A 115 -12.55 10.23 23.07
C VAL A 115 -13.01 10.00 24.50
N SER A 116 -13.46 11.06 25.17
CA SER A 116 -14.01 11.04 26.53
C SER A 116 -15.08 12.11 26.70
N GLU A 117 -15.55 12.33 27.92
CA GLU A 117 -16.24 13.57 28.25
C GLU A 117 -15.32 14.76 27.91
N HIS A 118 -15.88 15.79 27.27
CA HIS A 118 -15.19 17.01 26.81
C HIS A 118 -14.07 16.88 25.76
N ILE A 119 -13.52 15.68 25.48
CA ILE A 119 -12.41 15.52 24.52
C ILE A 119 -12.89 14.89 23.21
N TYR A 120 -12.59 15.58 22.11
CA TYR A 120 -12.94 15.18 20.76
C TYR A 120 -11.71 15.22 19.85
N GLN A 121 -11.68 14.36 18.83
CA GLN A 121 -10.62 14.36 17.83
C GLN A 121 -11.19 14.34 16.42
N VAL A 122 -10.63 15.18 15.55
CA VAL A 122 -10.78 15.05 14.10
C VAL A 122 -9.56 14.31 13.59
N ARG A 123 -9.79 13.19 12.88
CA ARG A 123 -8.74 12.28 12.43
C ARG A 123 -8.83 12.01 10.93
N GLY A 124 -7.68 11.88 10.28
CA GLY A 124 -7.58 11.53 8.86
C GLY A 124 -7.99 12.65 7.89
N PHE A 125 -8.02 13.90 8.36
CA PHE A 125 -8.20 15.11 7.53
C PHE A 125 -6.84 15.73 7.15
N ASP A 126 -5.78 15.23 7.76
CA ASP A 126 -4.36 15.54 7.52
C ASP A 126 -3.58 14.28 7.97
N LEU A 127 -2.25 14.30 7.87
CA LEU A 127 -1.36 13.33 8.50
C LEU A 127 -1.53 13.32 10.04
N ALA A 128 -1.74 14.50 10.64
CA ALA A 128 -1.94 14.64 12.08
C ALA A 128 -3.43 14.64 12.47
N ASN A 129 -3.69 14.34 13.74
CA ASN A 129 -5.00 14.56 14.35
C ASN A 129 -5.08 15.96 14.95
N VAL A 130 -6.27 16.54 14.95
CA VAL A 130 -6.59 17.74 15.74
C VAL A 130 -7.43 17.32 16.94
N THR A 131 -7.07 17.79 18.13
CA THR A 131 -7.83 17.53 19.36
C THR A 131 -8.54 18.80 19.81
N TYR A 132 -9.85 18.69 20.04
CA TYR A 132 -10.68 19.74 20.62
C TYR A 132 -11.06 19.35 22.04
N VAL A 133 -10.82 20.25 22.99
CA VAL A 133 -11.19 20.08 24.40
C VAL A 133 -12.23 21.14 24.72
N LYS A 134 -13.45 20.71 25.05
CA LYS A 134 -14.58 21.60 25.36
C LYS A 134 -14.45 22.14 26.78
N GLY A 135 -14.09 23.41 26.92
CA GLY A 135 -14.19 24.16 28.18
C GLY A 135 -15.59 24.72 28.42
N ASP A 136 -15.75 25.46 29.52
CA ASP A 136 -17.04 26.04 29.91
C ASP A 136 -17.50 27.16 28.96
N THR A 137 -16.54 27.91 28.40
CA THR A 137 -16.79 29.08 27.54
C THR A 137 -16.25 28.92 26.12
N GLY A 138 -15.75 27.74 25.77
CA GLY A 138 -15.06 27.46 24.49
C GLY A 138 -14.23 26.21 24.56
#